data_AF-A0AAD8JMM3-F1
#
_entry.id   AF-A0AAD8JMM3-F1
#
_cell.length_a   1.000
_cell.length_b   1.000
_cell.length_c   1.000
_cell.angle_alpha   90.00
_cell.angle_beta   90.00
_cell.angle_gamma   90.00
#
_symmetry.space_group_name_H-M   'P 1'
#
loop_
_entity.id
_entity.type
_entity.pdbx_description
1 polymer ?
#
loop_
_entity_poly.entity_id
_entity_poly.type
_entity_poly.pdbx_seq_one_letter_code
_entity_poly.pdbx_strand_id
1 'polypeptide(L)'
;MIGLRLIGLTVGASEEDTEALQLLKLIWEVIVNKPKREIDKILRGPSVLIDQHQKLNSASFVQALQLLKLANKYLDKLEVETHNIIKEPPNPIQQDINESASRKLDQAKQLEEVISEYLDNMHAQIQNMVKKDNNHVSGKRDRALELQSFISKHIVSMHVETQNITQRTYRKENKTKELQELIGRNIRTMRAETKLKELYPSRVLFIAAEMGNTVFLVELIRRYPDLIWKVDDNGLSIFHVAVKNRHVSIYNLLYEIGSMKDLVTPIKHTNDNNMLHLVGKMPTKKALEDIFGPALQMQKELLWFKEVRNMIPPSYRERNNNDGLTPRELFSEEHKELIRDGEKWMKETASQCMVVAALIATIVFAAAFTVPGGYDQTSGIPIFYRKAVFVAFVVADAMSLFLSSTSILTFLSILTSRYAERDFLESLPNKLMLGVLTLFLSITAMMITFSVSFFILYHKEMKWIPILISVVAVIPVILFVVLQYQLLIDVFHSSNISKYLFKPGKQLLYYVNPKV
;
A
#
# COMPACT_ATOMS: atom_id res chain seq x y z
N MET A 1 31.62 16.79 10.76
CA MET A 1 30.80 17.03 9.56
C MET A 1 30.22 15.69 9.13
N ILE A 2 29.16 15.25 9.81
CA ILE A 2 28.47 13.98 9.59
C ILE A 2 27.02 14.38 9.32
N GLY A 3 26.55 14.13 8.10
CA GLY A 3 25.23 14.51 7.63
C GLY A 3 24.16 13.65 8.28
N LEU A 4 23.45 14.21 9.26
CA LEU A 4 22.15 13.71 9.69
C LEU A 4 21.14 14.07 8.59
N ARG A 5 20.73 13.08 7.79
CA ARG A 5 19.48 13.16 7.03
C ARG A 5 18.34 13.03 8.03
N LEU A 6 17.82 14.17 8.48
CA LEU A 6 16.50 14.26 9.12
C LEU A 6 15.46 13.81 8.09
N ILE A 7 14.93 12.59 8.25
CA ILE A 7 13.66 12.20 7.65
C ILE A 7 12.59 12.73 8.61
N GLY A 8 12.33 14.04 8.51
CA GLY A 8 11.16 14.66 9.09
C GLY A 8 9.94 14.22 8.29
N LEU A 9 8.99 13.60 8.97
CA LEU A 9 7.58 13.64 8.56
C LEU A 9 7.18 15.12 8.48
N THR A 10 7.28 15.69 7.29
CA THR A 10 6.78 17.03 6.96
C THR A 10 5.26 16.99 6.96
N VAL A 11 4.68 17.06 8.15
CA VAL A 11 3.31 17.54 8.32
C VAL A 11 3.33 19.02 8.01
N GLY A 12 2.92 19.38 6.79
CA GLY A 12 2.54 20.74 6.43
C GLY A 12 3.64 21.67 5.96
N ALA A 13 4.62 21.20 5.19
CA ALA A 13 5.36 22.10 4.30
C ALA A 13 4.46 22.43 3.10
N SER A 14 4.29 23.73 2.80
CA SER A 14 3.82 24.18 1.48
C SER A 14 4.87 23.74 0.47
N GLU A 15 4.77 22.52 -0.04
CA GLU A 15 5.64 22.04 -1.11
C GLU A 15 5.35 22.88 -2.33
N GLU A 16 6.32 23.73 -2.72
CA GLU A 16 6.38 24.30 -4.06
C GLU A 16 6.14 23.16 -5.05
N ASP A 17 5.18 23.35 -5.96
CA ASP A 17 4.80 22.34 -6.93
C ASP A 17 6.07 21.76 -7.58
N THR A 18 6.40 20.50 -7.28
CA THR A 18 7.58 19.84 -7.84
C THR A 18 7.50 19.92 -9.36
N GLU A 19 8.62 20.06 -10.07
CA GLU A 19 8.63 20.11 -11.54
C GLU A 19 7.86 18.93 -12.16
N ALA A 20 7.91 17.76 -11.53
CA ALA A 20 7.12 16.58 -11.90
C ALA A 20 5.59 16.80 -11.74
N LEU A 21 5.14 17.45 -10.67
CA LEU A 21 3.74 17.79 -10.45
C LEU A 21 3.27 18.88 -11.43
N GLN A 22 4.12 19.88 -11.71
CA GLN A 22 3.82 20.90 -12.72
C GLN A 22 3.70 20.30 -14.12
N LEU A 23 4.66 19.45 -14.51
CA LEU A 23 4.63 18.72 -15.78
C LEU A 23 3.39 17.84 -15.88
N LEU A 24 3.03 17.16 -14.80
CA LEU A 24 1.83 16.32 -14.73
C LEU A 24 0.54 17.16 -14.86
N LYS A 25 0.45 18.31 -14.18
CA LYS A 25 -0.65 19.27 -14.34
C LYS A 25 -0.75 19.72 -15.79
N LEU A 26 0.38 20.02 -16.44
CA LEU A 26 0.45 20.49 -17.83
C LEU A 26 0.06 19.40 -18.84
N ILE A 27 0.54 18.16 -18.64
CA ILE A 27 0.11 16.98 -19.40
C ILE A 27 -1.39 16.75 -19.21
N TRP A 28 -1.90 16.93 -17.98
CA TRP A 28 -3.30 16.73 -17.67
C TRP A 28 -4.20 17.82 -18.24
N GLU A 29 -3.79 19.09 -18.28
CA GLU A 29 -4.48 20.17 -19.00
C GLU A 29 -4.71 19.82 -20.47
N VAL A 30 -3.70 19.22 -21.12
CA VAL A 30 -3.81 18.77 -22.51
C VAL A 30 -4.75 17.57 -22.66
N ILE A 31 -4.76 16.66 -21.68
CA ILE A 31 -5.67 15.50 -21.67
C ILE A 31 -7.11 15.95 -21.44
N VAL A 32 -7.37 16.89 -20.54
CA VAL A 32 -8.71 17.40 -20.16
C VAL A 32 -9.48 18.02 -21.34
N ASN A 33 -8.79 18.56 -22.34
CA ASN A 33 -9.43 19.10 -23.55
C ASN A 33 -9.92 18.02 -24.53
N LYS A 34 -9.66 16.74 -24.25
CA LYS A 34 -10.10 15.63 -25.08
C LYS A 34 -11.55 15.24 -24.76
N PRO A 35 -12.28 14.62 -25.70
CA PRO A 35 -13.59 14.05 -25.42
C PRO A 35 -13.52 13.12 -24.21
N LYS A 36 -14.56 13.08 -23.36
CA LYS A 36 -14.62 12.17 -22.20
C LYS A 36 -14.18 10.73 -22.53
N ARG A 37 -14.53 10.23 -23.72
CA ARG A 37 -14.13 8.90 -24.23
C ARG A 37 -12.62 8.75 -24.48
N GLU A 38 -11.93 9.80 -24.90
CA GLU A 38 -10.47 9.80 -25.10
C GLU A 38 -9.71 10.01 -23.80
N ILE A 39 -10.20 10.89 -22.91
CA ILE A 39 -9.69 11.02 -21.53
C ILE A 39 -9.78 9.67 -20.84
N ASP A 40 -10.92 9.00 -20.99
CA ASP A 40 -11.10 7.61 -20.62
C ASP A 40 -9.98 6.78 -21.23
N LYS A 41 -9.86 6.68 -22.55
CA LYS A 41 -8.83 5.84 -23.20
C LYS A 41 -7.39 6.10 -22.72
N ILE A 42 -7.06 7.34 -22.35
CA ILE A 42 -5.73 7.74 -21.87
C ILE A 42 -5.52 7.33 -20.41
N LEU A 43 -6.49 7.59 -19.52
CA LEU A 43 -6.50 7.04 -18.16
C LEU A 43 -6.52 5.51 -18.17
N ARG A 44 -7.13 4.94 -19.22
CA ARG A 44 -7.38 3.51 -19.38
C ARG A 44 -6.11 2.73 -19.75
N GLY A 45 -5.25 3.25 -20.63
CA GLY A 45 -4.15 2.46 -21.19
C GLY A 45 -4.61 1.22 -21.98
N PRO A 46 -3.68 0.47 -22.62
CA PRO A 46 -4.02 -0.70 -23.44
C PRO A 46 -4.30 -1.98 -22.61
N SER A 47 -5.24 -2.81 -23.09
CA SER A 47 -5.85 -4.00 -22.45
C SER A 47 -4.89 -5.16 -22.13
N VAL A 48 -5.31 -6.15 -21.31
CA VAL A 48 -4.47 -7.17 -20.61
C VAL A 48 -5.21 -7.98 -19.53
N LEU A 49 -5.66 -9.23 -19.76
CA LEU A 49 -6.13 -10.17 -18.72
C LEU A 49 -4.99 -10.76 -17.85
N ILE A 50 -5.15 -10.80 -16.52
CA ILE A 50 -4.42 -11.70 -15.56
C ILE A 50 -5.46 -12.58 -14.85
N ASP A 51 -5.17 -13.88 -14.67
CA ASP A 51 -6.02 -14.83 -13.94
C ASP A 51 -5.72 -14.77 -12.44
N GLN A 52 -6.73 -14.94 -11.57
CA GLN A 52 -6.65 -14.63 -10.13
C GLN A 52 -5.70 -15.54 -9.31
N HIS A 53 -4.98 -16.46 -9.95
CA HIS A 53 -3.92 -17.25 -9.31
C HIS A 53 -2.54 -17.19 -9.99
N GLN A 54 -2.30 -16.29 -10.94
CA GLN A 54 -0.98 -16.17 -11.55
C GLN A 54 -0.48 -14.72 -11.59
N LYS A 55 0.65 -14.50 -10.91
CA LYS A 55 1.52 -13.32 -11.12
C LYS A 55 2.01 -13.37 -12.57
N LEU A 56 1.35 -12.63 -13.47
CA LEU A 56 1.64 -12.69 -14.91
C LEU A 56 2.95 -11.94 -15.20
N ASN A 57 3.93 -12.63 -15.80
CA ASN A 57 5.16 -12.01 -16.30
C ASN A 57 4.84 -11.09 -17.48
N SER A 58 5.42 -9.89 -17.50
CA SER A 58 5.19 -8.84 -18.52
C SER A 58 5.40 -9.32 -19.96
N ALA A 59 6.26 -10.31 -20.20
CA ALA A 59 6.53 -10.85 -21.53
C ALA A 59 5.35 -11.63 -22.14
N SER A 60 4.65 -12.45 -21.35
CA SER A 60 3.50 -13.27 -21.81
C SER A 60 2.30 -12.41 -22.23
N PHE A 61 2.10 -11.32 -21.50
CA PHE A 61 1.10 -10.28 -21.79
C PHE A 61 1.35 -9.62 -23.15
N VAL A 62 2.60 -9.25 -23.43
CA VAL A 62 3.00 -8.57 -24.68
C VAL A 62 2.77 -9.50 -25.87
N GLN A 63 3.07 -10.79 -25.73
CA GLN A 63 2.87 -11.78 -26.78
C GLN A 63 1.38 -12.02 -27.10
N ALA A 64 0.54 -12.14 -26.07
CA ALA A 64 -0.91 -12.28 -26.24
C ALA A 64 -1.53 -11.03 -26.91
N LEU A 65 -1.06 -9.83 -26.55
CA LEU A 65 -1.51 -8.58 -27.16
C LEU A 65 -1.09 -8.45 -28.63
N GLN A 66 0.13 -8.90 -28.98
CA GLN A 66 0.62 -8.94 -30.36
C GLN A 66 -0.20 -9.92 -31.22
N LEU A 67 -0.48 -11.11 -30.70
CA LEU A 67 -1.34 -12.11 -31.36
C LEU A 67 -2.74 -11.56 -31.63
N LEU A 68 -3.35 -10.88 -30.64
CA LEU A 68 -4.68 -10.31 -30.77
C LEU A 68 -4.73 -9.14 -31.77
N LYS A 69 -3.72 -8.27 -31.78
CA LYS A 69 -3.58 -7.21 -32.79
C LYS A 69 -3.40 -7.78 -34.19
N LEU A 70 -2.59 -8.84 -34.33
CA LEU A 70 -2.37 -9.51 -35.60
C LEU A 70 -3.67 -10.14 -36.12
N ALA A 71 -4.37 -10.89 -35.27
CA ALA A 71 -5.64 -11.53 -35.62
C ALA A 71 -6.68 -10.49 -36.07
N ASN A 72 -6.88 -9.41 -35.31
CA ASN A 72 -7.82 -8.36 -35.69
C ASN A 72 -7.43 -7.66 -37.00
N LYS A 73 -6.14 -7.40 -37.24
CA LYS A 73 -5.67 -6.80 -38.50
C LYS A 73 -6.04 -7.67 -39.71
N TYR A 74 -5.89 -8.98 -39.61
CA TYR A 74 -6.26 -9.89 -40.69
C TYR A 74 -7.78 -10.03 -40.83
N LEU A 75 -8.53 -10.05 -39.73
CA LEU A 75 -9.99 -10.08 -39.77
C LEU A 75 -10.58 -8.82 -40.41
N ASP A 76 -10.03 -7.65 -40.10
CA ASP A 76 -10.46 -6.38 -40.71
C ASP A 76 -10.11 -6.34 -42.20
N LYS A 77 -8.93 -6.83 -42.58
CA LYS A 77 -8.50 -6.87 -43.99
C LYS A 77 -9.34 -7.88 -44.80
N LEU A 78 -9.65 -9.04 -44.23
CA LEU A 78 -10.55 -10.03 -44.82
C LEU A 78 -11.97 -9.46 -45.00
N GLU A 79 -12.51 -8.73 -44.01
CA GLU A 79 -13.83 -8.09 -44.10
C GLU A 79 -13.89 -7.04 -45.23
N VAL A 80 -12.84 -6.23 -45.38
CA VAL A 80 -12.74 -5.20 -46.43
C VAL A 80 -12.61 -5.82 -47.82
N GLU A 81 -11.77 -6.85 -47.98
CA GLU A 81 -11.52 -7.48 -49.28
C GLU A 81 -12.74 -8.30 -49.74
N THR A 82 -13.41 -8.99 -48.81
CA THR A 82 -14.71 -9.61 -49.05
C THR A 82 -15.75 -8.57 -49.49
N HIS A 83 -15.78 -7.40 -48.85
CA HIS A 83 -16.71 -6.33 -49.22
C HIS A 83 -16.40 -5.74 -50.60
N ASN A 84 -15.13 -5.63 -51.00
CA ASN A 84 -14.71 -5.08 -52.29
C ASN A 84 -15.01 -6.02 -53.46
N ILE A 85 -14.79 -7.33 -53.32
CA ILE A 85 -15.12 -8.34 -54.34
C ILE A 85 -16.64 -8.35 -54.61
N ILE A 86 -17.45 -7.99 -53.61
CA ILE A 86 -18.91 -7.91 -53.71
C ILE A 86 -19.37 -6.58 -54.36
N LYS A 87 -18.55 -5.52 -54.37
CA LYS A 87 -18.95 -4.14 -54.72
C LYS A 87 -18.59 -3.66 -56.14
N GLU A 88 -17.99 -4.48 -56.99
CA GLU A 88 -17.73 -4.10 -58.39
C GLU A 88 -19.03 -3.59 -59.06
N PRO A 89 -19.04 -2.36 -59.64
CA PRO A 89 -20.28 -1.69 -60.04
C PRO A 89 -20.93 -2.28 -61.31
N PRO A 90 -22.26 -2.14 -61.48
CA PRO A 90 -22.93 -2.51 -62.71
C PRO A 90 -22.59 -1.52 -63.82
N ASN A 91 -21.93 -1.98 -64.88
CA ASN A 91 -21.95 -1.26 -66.16
C ASN A 91 -23.32 -1.52 -66.80
N PRO A 92 -24.15 -0.49 -67.07
CA PRO A 92 -25.47 -0.71 -67.64
C PRO A 92 -25.27 -0.99 -69.12
N ILE A 93 -25.49 -2.23 -69.55
CA ILE A 93 -26.20 -2.63 -70.77
C ILE A 93 -26.14 -4.16 -70.91
N GLN A 94 -27.32 -4.74 -71.10
CA GLN A 94 -27.67 -6.14 -71.38
C GLN A 94 -27.52 -7.18 -70.25
N GLN A 95 -28.67 -7.50 -69.63
CA GLN A 95 -28.87 -8.63 -68.74
C GLN A 95 -28.93 -9.94 -69.55
N ASP A 96 -27.89 -10.76 -69.43
CA ASP A 96 -27.95 -12.18 -69.74
C ASP A 96 -27.86 -13.01 -68.44
N ILE A 97 -28.83 -13.91 -68.22
CA ILE A 97 -28.95 -14.71 -66.99
C ILE A 97 -27.72 -15.61 -66.79
N ASN A 98 -27.09 -16.05 -67.87
CA ASN A 98 -25.91 -16.93 -67.86
C ASN A 98 -24.60 -16.21 -67.47
N GLU A 99 -24.45 -14.93 -67.79
CA GLU A 99 -23.29 -14.14 -67.35
C GLU A 99 -23.31 -13.90 -65.84
N SER A 100 -24.50 -13.70 -65.25
CA SER A 100 -24.64 -13.48 -63.80
C SER A 100 -24.19 -14.70 -62.97
N ALA A 101 -24.45 -15.91 -63.48
CA ALA A 101 -24.07 -17.16 -62.82
C ALA A 101 -22.58 -17.48 -62.99
N SER A 102 -21.96 -17.07 -64.11
CA SER A 102 -20.51 -17.19 -64.32
C SER A 102 -19.74 -16.18 -63.46
N ARG A 103 -20.20 -14.91 -63.40
CA ARG A 103 -19.56 -13.87 -62.55
C ARG A 103 -19.65 -14.20 -61.06
N LYS A 104 -20.78 -14.74 -60.58
CA LYS A 104 -20.90 -15.23 -59.19
C LYS A 104 -19.98 -16.42 -58.89
N LEU A 105 -19.67 -17.24 -59.90
CA LEU A 105 -18.72 -18.35 -59.78
C LEU A 105 -17.28 -17.83 -59.70
N ASP A 106 -16.94 -16.83 -60.49
CA ASP A 106 -15.63 -16.16 -60.43
C ASP A 106 -15.45 -15.42 -59.10
N GLN A 107 -16.50 -14.74 -58.61
CA GLN A 107 -16.50 -14.14 -57.27
C GLN A 107 -16.35 -15.20 -56.15
N ALA A 108 -16.98 -16.37 -56.28
CA ALA A 108 -16.84 -17.44 -55.30
C ALA A 108 -15.42 -18.04 -55.29
N LYS A 109 -14.80 -18.20 -56.47
CA LYS A 109 -13.40 -18.66 -56.59
C LYS A 109 -12.40 -17.64 -56.07
N GLN A 110 -12.59 -16.36 -56.40
CA GLN A 110 -11.77 -15.27 -55.85
C GLN A 110 -11.89 -15.20 -54.33
N LEU A 111 -13.10 -15.37 -53.80
CA LEU A 111 -13.30 -15.39 -52.36
C LEU A 111 -12.65 -16.62 -51.71
N GLU A 112 -12.68 -17.79 -52.34
CA GLU A 112 -12.01 -19.01 -51.88
C GLU A 112 -10.48 -18.88 -51.84
N GLU A 113 -9.89 -18.28 -52.88
CA GLU A 113 -8.45 -18.04 -52.99
C GLU A 113 -7.99 -17.03 -51.93
N VAL A 114 -8.73 -15.94 -51.76
CA VAL A 114 -8.48 -14.93 -50.71
C VAL A 114 -8.63 -15.55 -49.32
N ILE A 115 -9.65 -16.36 -49.05
CA ILE A 115 -9.80 -17.03 -47.75
C ILE A 115 -8.61 -17.95 -47.47
N SER A 116 -8.20 -18.76 -48.45
CA SER A 116 -7.09 -19.72 -48.29
C SER A 116 -5.76 -19.00 -48.05
N GLU A 117 -5.47 -17.96 -48.84
CA GLU A 117 -4.25 -17.14 -48.68
C GLU A 117 -4.18 -16.46 -47.31
N TYR A 118 -5.30 -15.91 -46.83
CA TYR A 118 -5.35 -15.24 -45.53
C TYR A 118 -5.22 -16.20 -44.35
N LEU A 119 -5.84 -17.37 -44.45
CA LEU A 119 -5.74 -18.40 -43.40
C LEU A 119 -4.31 -18.96 -43.35
N ASP A 120 -3.69 -19.23 -44.50
CA ASP A 120 -2.32 -19.74 -44.57
C ASP A 120 -1.30 -18.70 -44.07
N ASN A 121 -1.47 -17.43 -44.44
CA ASN A 121 -0.59 -16.35 -43.98
C ASN A 121 -0.78 -16.07 -42.48
N MET A 122 -2.02 -16.09 -41.97
CA MET A 122 -2.30 -15.97 -40.54
C MET A 122 -1.67 -17.14 -39.77
N HIS A 123 -1.78 -18.38 -40.28
CA HIS A 123 -1.17 -19.55 -39.66
C HIS A 123 0.36 -19.50 -39.66
N ALA A 124 0.98 -19.14 -40.79
CA ALA A 124 2.44 -19.01 -40.91
C ALA A 124 3.02 -17.93 -39.99
N GLN A 125 2.34 -16.78 -39.84
CA GLN A 125 2.80 -15.70 -38.96
C GLN A 125 2.62 -16.04 -37.47
N ILE A 126 1.55 -16.73 -37.10
CA ILE A 126 1.39 -17.25 -35.73
C ILE A 126 2.52 -18.25 -35.42
N GLN A 127 2.85 -19.16 -36.33
CA GLN A 127 3.93 -20.14 -36.16
C GLN A 127 5.34 -19.50 -36.08
N ASN A 128 5.60 -18.45 -36.88
CA ASN A 128 6.88 -17.73 -36.84
C ASN A 128 7.07 -16.94 -35.53
N MET A 129 6.00 -16.39 -34.95
CA MET A 129 6.07 -15.74 -33.62
C MET A 129 6.36 -16.75 -32.50
N VAL A 130 5.99 -18.02 -32.68
CA VAL A 130 6.28 -19.11 -31.72
C VAL A 130 7.76 -19.53 -31.77
N LYS A 131 8.37 -19.61 -32.96
CA LYS A 131 9.77 -20.05 -33.11
C LYS A 131 10.79 -19.04 -32.57
N LYS A 132 10.46 -17.74 -32.55
CA LYS A 132 11.41 -16.67 -32.18
C LYS A 132 11.73 -16.60 -30.67
N ASP A 133 10.86 -17.15 -29.82
CA ASP A 133 10.96 -17.06 -28.34
C ASP A 133 11.20 -18.41 -27.62
N ASN A 134 11.51 -19.49 -28.34
CA ASN A 134 11.85 -20.79 -27.74
C ASN A 134 13.22 -20.83 -27.05
N ASN A 135 13.98 -19.72 -27.03
CA ASN A 135 15.27 -19.62 -26.35
C ASN A 135 15.19 -19.19 -24.87
N HIS A 136 14.00 -18.95 -24.30
CA HIS A 136 13.88 -18.62 -22.86
C HIS A 136 12.85 -19.50 -22.13
N VAL A 137 13.42 -20.35 -21.27
CA VAL A 137 12.90 -21.18 -20.15
C VAL A 137 11.39 -21.42 -20.08
N SER A 138 11.07 -22.71 -20.22
CA SER A 138 9.82 -23.40 -19.93
C SER A 138 9.40 -23.26 -18.46
N GLY A 139 8.25 -22.63 -18.24
CA GLY A 139 7.53 -22.68 -16.96
C GLY A 139 6.56 -21.51 -16.83
N LYS A 140 5.29 -21.72 -17.20
CA LYS A 140 4.12 -20.79 -17.12
C LYS A 140 3.90 -19.88 -18.35
N ARG A 141 3.42 -20.47 -19.46
CA ARG A 141 2.99 -19.79 -20.72
C ARG A 141 1.49 -20.01 -21.03
N ASP A 142 0.63 -20.17 -20.02
CA ASP A 142 -0.69 -20.80 -20.21
C ASP A 142 -1.65 -20.00 -21.12
N ARG A 143 -1.75 -18.67 -20.95
CA ARG A 143 -2.74 -17.87 -21.70
C ARG A 143 -2.45 -17.60 -23.18
N ALA A 144 -1.18 -17.39 -23.53
CA ALA A 144 -0.81 -17.21 -24.93
C ALA A 144 -1.05 -18.52 -25.71
N LEU A 145 -0.81 -19.67 -25.07
CA LEU A 145 -1.08 -20.99 -25.63
C LEU A 145 -2.59 -21.29 -25.74
N GLU A 146 -3.40 -20.90 -24.74
CA GLU A 146 -4.87 -21.01 -24.82
C GLU A 146 -5.45 -20.17 -25.97
N LEU A 147 -5.03 -18.90 -26.06
CA LEU A 147 -5.48 -18.02 -27.14
C LEU A 147 -4.99 -18.52 -28.51
N GLN A 148 -3.77 -19.05 -28.58
CA GLN A 148 -3.23 -19.68 -29.79
C GLN A 148 -4.01 -20.92 -30.20
N SER A 149 -4.32 -21.81 -29.25
CA SER A 149 -5.10 -23.02 -29.46
C SER A 149 -6.50 -22.66 -29.98
N PHE A 150 -7.12 -21.65 -29.38
CA PHE A 150 -8.43 -21.15 -29.79
C PHE A 150 -8.42 -20.58 -31.21
N ILE A 151 -7.50 -19.65 -31.50
CA ILE A 151 -7.36 -19.04 -32.84
C ILE A 151 -7.07 -20.12 -33.89
N SER A 152 -6.17 -21.07 -33.59
CA SER A 152 -5.84 -22.17 -34.50
C SER A 152 -7.03 -23.09 -34.75
N LYS A 153 -7.81 -23.42 -33.71
CA LYS A 153 -9.03 -24.22 -33.85
C LYS A 153 -10.07 -23.56 -34.75
N HIS A 154 -10.24 -22.25 -34.64
CA HIS A 154 -11.16 -21.50 -35.49
C HIS A 154 -10.65 -21.35 -36.93
N ILE A 155 -9.34 -21.18 -37.16
CA ILE A 155 -8.73 -21.21 -38.50
C ILE A 155 -8.99 -22.57 -39.18
N VAL A 156 -8.77 -23.67 -38.46
CA VAL A 156 -9.00 -25.02 -38.99
C VAL A 156 -10.48 -25.26 -39.27
N SER A 157 -11.37 -24.83 -38.37
CA SER A 157 -12.83 -24.93 -38.58
C SER A 157 -13.26 -24.17 -39.84
N MET A 158 -12.75 -22.95 -40.04
CA MET A 158 -13.03 -22.15 -41.24
C MET A 158 -12.55 -22.82 -42.52
N HIS A 159 -11.34 -23.40 -42.51
CA HIS A 159 -10.79 -24.07 -43.68
C HIS A 159 -11.62 -25.31 -44.08
N VAL A 160 -11.98 -26.14 -43.10
CA VAL A 160 -12.79 -27.35 -43.33
C VAL A 160 -14.21 -27.01 -43.79
N GLU A 161 -14.85 -26.00 -43.19
CA GLU A 161 -16.19 -25.56 -43.59
C GLU A 161 -16.18 -24.92 -44.99
N THR A 162 -15.14 -24.16 -45.33
CA THR A 162 -14.95 -23.59 -46.68
C THR A 162 -14.78 -24.69 -47.72
N GLN A 163 -13.94 -25.70 -47.46
CA GLN A 163 -13.76 -26.84 -48.37
C GLN A 163 -15.05 -27.66 -48.54
N ASN A 164 -15.81 -27.88 -47.46
CA ASN A 164 -17.09 -28.58 -47.51
C ASN A 164 -18.16 -27.85 -48.35
N ILE A 165 -18.24 -26.52 -48.26
CA ILE A 165 -19.14 -25.70 -49.08
C ILE A 165 -18.72 -25.74 -50.56
N THR A 166 -17.41 -25.79 -50.81
CA THR A 166 -16.84 -25.86 -52.16
C THR A 166 -17.12 -27.21 -52.83
N GLN A 167 -17.00 -28.31 -52.08
CA GLN A 167 -17.24 -29.68 -52.57
C GLN A 167 -18.72 -30.04 -52.80
N ARG A 168 -19.68 -29.30 -52.23
CA ARG A 168 -21.12 -29.58 -52.44
C ARG A 168 -21.56 -29.24 -53.87
N THR A 169 -22.13 -30.23 -54.55
CA THR A 169 -22.57 -30.13 -55.96
C THR A 169 -24.04 -29.70 -56.11
N TYR A 170 -24.45 -28.56 -55.56
CA TYR A 170 -25.78 -27.98 -55.83
C TYR A 170 -25.75 -26.44 -55.96
N ARG A 171 -26.58 -25.93 -56.88
CA ARG A 171 -26.82 -24.54 -57.35
C ARG A 171 -25.77 -23.47 -56.97
N LYS A 172 -24.97 -23.08 -57.98
CA LYS A 172 -23.87 -22.08 -57.93
C LYS A 172 -24.23 -20.75 -57.25
N GLU A 173 -25.49 -20.32 -57.31
CA GLU A 173 -25.94 -19.04 -56.75
C GLU A 173 -26.01 -18.99 -55.21
N ASN A 174 -26.06 -20.13 -54.53
CA ASN A 174 -26.11 -20.19 -53.06
C ASN A 174 -24.72 -20.24 -52.42
N LYS A 175 -23.68 -20.68 -53.15
CA LYS A 175 -22.32 -20.83 -52.61
C LYS A 175 -21.74 -19.51 -52.12
N THR A 176 -21.89 -18.44 -52.91
CA THR A 176 -21.37 -17.10 -52.55
C THR A 176 -22.06 -16.55 -51.30
N LYS A 177 -23.38 -16.78 -51.13
CA LYS A 177 -24.14 -16.37 -49.93
C LYS A 177 -23.79 -17.20 -48.70
N GLU A 178 -23.63 -18.51 -48.85
CA GLU A 178 -23.23 -19.40 -47.74
C GLU A 178 -21.82 -19.08 -47.24
N LEU A 179 -20.87 -18.82 -48.15
CA LEU A 179 -19.52 -18.34 -47.81
C LEU A 179 -19.58 -17.00 -47.09
N GLN A 180 -20.41 -16.06 -47.55
CA GLN A 180 -20.60 -14.76 -46.90
C GLN A 180 -21.16 -14.89 -45.47
N GLU A 181 -22.16 -15.74 -45.26
CA GLU A 181 -22.71 -16.01 -43.92
C GLU A 181 -21.72 -16.74 -43.01
N LEU A 182 -20.87 -17.61 -43.57
CA LEU A 182 -19.80 -18.28 -42.85
C LEU A 182 -18.75 -17.27 -42.36
N ILE A 183 -18.28 -16.39 -43.24
CA ILE A 183 -17.33 -15.31 -42.93
C ILE A 183 -17.94 -14.37 -41.89
N GLY A 184 -19.17 -13.91 -42.11
CA GLY A 184 -19.86 -13.03 -41.18
C GLY A 184 -20.06 -13.66 -39.80
N ARG A 185 -20.40 -14.95 -39.72
CA ARG A 185 -20.51 -15.68 -38.45
C ARG A 185 -19.17 -15.83 -37.76
N ASN A 186 -18.12 -16.26 -38.48
CA ASN A 186 -16.81 -16.49 -37.88
C ASN A 186 -16.12 -15.19 -37.45
N ILE A 187 -16.27 -14.09 -38.21
CA ILE A 187 -15.85 -12.76 -37.77
C ILE A 187 -16.63 -12.35 -36.51
N ARG A 188 -17.94 -12.59 -36.44
CA ARG A 188 -18.74 -12.27 -35.25
C ARG A 188 -18.35 -13.12 -34.04
N THR A 189 -18.13 -14.42 -34.20
CA THR A 189 -17.73 -15.33 -33.12
C THR A 189 -16.32 -15.01 -32.64
N MET A 190 -15.36 -14.85 -33.56
CA MET A 190 -14.01 -14.41 -33.21
C MET A 190 -14.04 -13.02 -32.57
N ARG A 191 -14.82 -12.06 -33.06
CA ARG A 191 -15.02 -10.75 -32.41
C ARG A 191 -15.81 -10.83 -31.10
N ALA A 192 -16.65 -11.82 -30.88
CA ALA A 192 -17.43 -11.98 -29.64
C ALA A 192 -16.55 -12.60 -28.53
N GLU A 193 -15.69 -13.56 -28.90
CA GLU A 193 -14.72 -14.15 -27.98
C GLU A 193 -13.48 -13.25 -27.78
N THR A 194 -13.07 -12.48 -28.79
CA THR A 194 -12.05 -11.41 -28.65
C THR A 194 -12.61 -10.07 -28.18
N LYS A 195 -13.95 -9.89 -28.13
CA LYS A 195 -14.62 -8.92 -27.24
C LYS A 195 -14.47 -9.46 -25.83
N LEU A 196 -13.23 -9.35 -25.35
CA LEU A 196 -12.86 -9.39 -23.96
C LEU A 196 -13.94 -8.66 -23.16
N LYS A 197 -14.59 -9.39 -22.24
CA LYS A 197 -15.36 -8.81 -21.13
C LYS A 197 -14.67 -7.51 -20.71
N GLU A 198 -15.42 -6.42 -20.76
CA GLU A 198 -15.02 -5.07 -20.41
C GLU A 198 -14.34 -5.02 -19.03
N LEU A 199 -13.03 -5.25 -18.96
CA LEU A 199 -12.25 -5.01 -17.76
C LEU A 199 -11.43 -3.75 -17.99
N TYR A 200 -12.08 -2.64 -17.63
CA TYR A 200 -11.59 -1.28 -17.78
C TYR A 200 -10.92 -0.78 -16.48
N PRO A 201 -10.09 0.27 -16.56
CA PRO A 201 -8.87 0.52 -15.81
C PRO A 201 -9.10 1.56 -14.73
N SER A 202 -9.40 0.97 -13.60
CA SER A 202 -8.89 1.29 -12.28
C SER A 202 -7.39 1.69 -12.22
N ARG A 203 -6.50 1.03 -12.97
CA ARG A 203 -5.09 0.85 -12.59
C ARG A 203 -4.25 2.07 -12.20
N VAL A 204 -4.24 3.21 -12.92
CA VAL A 204 -3.38 4.36 -12.55
C VAL A 204 -3.83 5.02 -11.24
N LEU A 205 -5.14 5.19 -11.08
CA LEU A 205 -5.76 5.72 -9.87
C LEU A 205 -5.45 4.81 -8.67
N PHE A 206 -5.59 3.49 -8.82
CA PHE A 206 -5.28 2.54 -7.74
C PHE A 206 -3.79 2.33 -7.52
N ILE A 207 -2.94 2.45 -8.53
CA ILE A 207 -1.48 2.46 -8.35
C ILE A 207 -1.09 3.68 -7.49
N ALA A 208 -1.62 4.86 -7.80
CA ALA A 208 -1.39 6.03 -6.96
C ALA A 208 -1.87 5.81 -5.53
N ALA A 209 -3.02 5.15 -5.34
CA ALA A 209 -3.53 4.79 -4.02
C ALA A 209 -2.67 3.73 -3.31
N GLU A 210 -2.15 2.75 -4.03
CA GLU A 210 -1.26 1.70 -3.51
C GLU A 210 0.11 2.28 -3.11
N MET A 211 0.59 3.28 -3.85
CA MET A 211 1.85 3.98 -3.62
C MET A 211 1.73 5.12 -2.60
N GLY A 212 0.52 5.49 -2.19
CA GLY A 212 0.29 6.57 -1.21
C GLY A 212 0.45 7.98 -1.78
N ASN A 213 0.37 8.17 -3.11
CA ASN A 213 0.51 9.49 -3.73
C ASN A 213 -0.77 10.33 -3.58
N THR A 214 -0.90 10.95 -2.42
CA THR A 214 -2.10 11.70 -2.02
C THR A 214 -2.30 12.98 -2.81
N VAL A 215 -1.22 13.70 -3.08
CA VAL A 215 -1.23 14.97 -3.83
C VAL A 215 -1.81 14.74 -5.23
N PHE A 216 -1.33 13.71 -5.92
CA PHE A 216 -1.85 13.34 -7.23
C PHE A 216 -3.34 12.97 -7.18
N LEU A 217 -3.74 12.16 -6.21
CA LEU A 217 -5.14 11.74 -6.06
C LEU A 217 -6.07 12.91 -5.76
N VAL A 218 -5.67 13.81 -4.88
CA VAL A 218 -6.47 15.00 -4.52
C VAL A 218 -6.64 15.91 -5.74
N GLU A 219 -5.57 16.21 -6.47
CA GLU A 219 -5.65 17.04 -7.68
C GLU A 219 -6.53 16.39 -8.77
N LEU A 220 -6.44 15.07 -8.91
CA LEU A 220 -7.25 14.33 -9.87
C LEU A 220 -8.73 14.31 -9.47
N ILE A 221 -9.05 14.05 -8.20
CA ILE A 221 -10.42 14.01 -7.67
C ILE A 221 -11.07 15.39 -7.69
N ARG A 222 -10.33 16.46 -7.40
CA ARG A 222 -10.84 17.85 -7.50
C ARG A 222 -11.33 18.19 -8.90
N ARG A 223 -10.60 17.74 -9.93
CA ARG A 223 -10.95 17.96 -11.33
C ARG A 223 -12.05 17.00 -11.82
N TYR A 224 -12.06 15.77 -11.31
CA TYR A 224 -13.01 14.71 -11.69
C TYR A 224 -13.54 13.97 -10.45
N PRO A 225 -14.57 14.52 -9.78
CA PRO A 225 -15.10 13.94 -8.54
C PRO A 225 -15.73 12.56 -8.71
N ASP A 226 -16.13 12.20 -9.94
CA ASP A 226 -16.72 10.91 -10.29
C ASP A 226 -15.74 9.74 -10.13
N LEU A 227 -14.43 10.01 -10.08
CA LEU A 227 -13.39 9.00 -9.86
C LEU A 227 -13.42 8.36 -8.47
N ILE A 228 -14.03 9.02 -7.48
CA ILE A 228 -14.19 8.50 -6.10
C ILE A 228 -14.95 7.16 -6.10
N TRP A 229 -15.85 6.98 -7.07
CA TRP A 229 -16.74 5.82 -7.18
C TRP A 229 -16.16 4.67 -7.99
N LYS A 230 -14.97 4.84 -8.56
CA LYS A 230 -14.33 3.77 -9.33
C LYS A 230 -13.87 2.67 -8.37
N VAL A 231 -13.98 1.43 -8.85
CA VAL A 231 -13.49 0.24 -8.18
C VAL A 231 -12.39 -0.43 -9.00
N ASP A 232 -11.50 -1.14 -8.33
CA ASP A 232 -10.46 -1.94 -8.95
C ASP A 232 -10.98 -3.27 -9.48
N ASP A 233 -10.08 -4.06 -10.04
CA ASP A 233 -10.40 -5.36 -10.62
C ASP A 233 -10.89 -6.37 -9.54
N ASN A 234 -10.68 -6.06 -8.25
CA ASN A 234 -11.17 -6.82 -7.11
C ASN A 234 -12.44 -6.21 -6.47
N GLY A 235 -13.02 -5.18 -7.11
CA GLY A 235 -14.18 -4.47 -6.60
C GLY A 235 -13.87 -3.48 -5.46
N LEU A 236 -12.61 -3.15 -5.20
CA LEU A 236 -12.19 -2.24 -4.13
C LEU A 236 -12.15 -0.78 -4.58
N SER A 237 -12.59 0.15 -3.72
CA SER A 237 -12.35 1.59 -3.95
C SER A 237 -10.94 2.02 -3.53
N ILE A 238 -10.53 3.23 -3.94
CA ILE A 238 -9.20 3.78 -3.61
C ILE A 238 -8.95 3.82 -2.09
N PHE A 239 -10.01 3.94 -1.30
CA PHE A 239 -9.96 3.94 0.15
C PHE A 239 -9.69 2.56 0.73
N HIS A 240 -10.23 1.50 0.13
CA HIS A 240 -9.91 0.13 0.53
C HIS A 240 -8.44 -0.19 0.26
N VAL A 241 -7.93 0.25 -0.90
CA VAL A 241 -6.52 0.10 -1.25
C VAL A 241 -5.62 0.93 -0.31
N ALA A 242 -6.03 2.14 0.06
CA ALA A 242 -5.33 2.95 1.05
C ALA A 242 -5.28 2.27 2.42
N VAL A 243 -6.41 1.73 2.88
CA VAL A 243 -6.52 1.00 4.16
C VAL A 243 -5.64 -0.25 4.16
N LYS A 244 -5.68 -1.04 3.08
CA LYS A 244 -4.83 -2.23 2.89
C LYS A 244 -3.33 -1.91 2.98
N ASN A 245 -2.92 -0.73 2.52
CA ASN A 245 -1.52 -0.28 2.50
C ASN A 245 -1.16 0.71 3.63
N ARG A 246 -2.07 0.98 4.58
CA ARG A 246 -1.88 1.90 5.72
C ARG A 246 -1.59 3.36 5.30
N HIS A 247 -2.18 3.84 4.21
CA HIS A 247 -2.05 5.22 3.73
C HIS A 247 -3.07 6.16 4.38
N VAL A 248 -2.68 6.73 5.52
CA VAL A 248 -3.53 7.60 6.35
C VAL A 248 -4.10 8.78 5.57
N SER A 249 -3.24 9.48 4.82
CA SER A 249 -3.62 10.71 4.12
C SER A 249 -4.72 10.49 3.08
N ILE A 250 -4.76 9.32 2.41
CA ILE A 250 -5.83 8.97 1.47
C ILE A 250 -7.07 8.53 2.24
N TYR A 251 -6.91 7.76 3.32
CA TYR A 251 -8.01 7.37 4.19
C TYR A 251 -8.75 8.59 4.76
N ASN A 252 -8.02 9.65 5.14
CA ASN A 252 -8.60 10.87 5.70
C ASN A 252 -9.56 11.59 4.74
N LEU A 253 -9.39 11.39 3.43
CA LEU A 253 -10.32 11.94 2.44
C LEU A 253 -11.74 11.33 2.58
N LEU A 254 -11.91 10.16 3.23
CA LEU A 254 -13.24 9.63 3.59
C LEU A 254 -14.02 10.55 4.53
N TYR A 255 -13.33 11.25 5.42
CA TYR A 255 -13.98 12.21 6.32
C TYR A 255 -14.42 13.47 5.57
N GLU A 256 -13.71 13.85 4.51
CA GLU A 256 -14.00 15.05 3.72
C GLU A 256 -15.17 14.87 2.75
N ILE A 257 -15.35 13.66 2.19
CA ILE A 257 -16.50 13.37 1.32
C ILE A 257 -17.82 13.24 2.11
N GLY A 258 -17.77 13.27 3.45
CA GLY A 258 -18.95 13.33 4.31
C GLY A 258 -19.85 12.10 4.20
N SER A 259 -21.15 12.30 3.97
CA SER A 259 -22.16 11.23 3.86
C SER A 259 -21.93 10.27 2.69
N MET A 260 -21.14 10.67 1.69
CA MET A 260 -20.76 9.81 0.56
C MET A 260 -19.96 8.58 1.00
N LYS A 261 -19.33 8.62 2.18
CA LYS A 261 -18.62 7.46 2.75
C LYS A 261 -19.54 6.26 3.00
N ASP A 262 -20.83 6.49 3.26
CA ASP A 262 -21.79 5.40 3.54
C ASP A 262 -22.08 4.56 2.28
N LEU A 263 -21.73 5.07 1.10
CA LEU A 263 -21.76 4.34 -0.17
C LEU A 263 -20.45 3.58 -0.43
N VAL A 264 -19.35 3.99 0.22
CA VAL A 264 -18.02 3.37 0.06
C VAL A 264 -17.83 2.23 1.06
N THR A 265 -18.18 2.41 2.33
CA THR A 265 -18.00 1.40 3.39
C THR A 265 -18.66 0.03 3.15
N PRO A 266 -19.79 -0.10 2.43
CA PRO A 266 -20.42 -1.39 2.17
C PRO A 266 -19.78 -2.18 1.02
N ILE A 267 -18.86 -1.56 0.27
CA ILE A 267 -18.15 -2.19 -0.84
C ILE A 267 -17.29 -3.33 -0.28
N LYS A 268 -17.20 -4.43 -1.03
CA LYS A 268 -16.51 -5.65 -0.61
C LYS A 268 -15.50 -6.11 -1.63
N HIS A 269 -14.45 -6.73 -1.14
CA HIS A 269 -13.52 -7.50 -1.96
C HIS A 269 -14.21 -8.76 -2.50
N THR A 270 -13.59 -9.39 -3.50
CA THR A 270 -14.00 -10.68 -4.09
C THR A 270 -14.20 -11.84 -3.10
N ASN A 271 -13.74 -11.73 -1.85
CA ASN A 271 -13.85 -12.77 -0.82
C ASN A 271 -14.88 -12.41 0.28
N ASP A 272 -15.81 -11.50 -0.01
CA ASP A 272 -16.72 -10.87 0.97
C ASP A 272 -16.01 -10.10 2.10
N ASN A 273 -14.70 -9.86 1.97
CA ASN A 273 -13.93 -9.05 2.91
C ASN A 273 -14.37 -7.58 2.81
N ASN A 274 -14.97 -7.08 3.89
CA ASN A 274 -15.19 -5.65 4.07
C ASN A 274 -13.87 -4.91 4.38
N MET A 275 -13.92 -3.58 4.43
CA MET A 275 -12.76 -2.74 4.76
C MET A 275 -12.10 -3.10 6.10
N LEU A 276 -12.84 -3.62 7.09
CA LEU A 276 -12.28 -4.03 8.39
C LEU A 276 -11.44 -5.32 8.28
N HIS A 277 -11.88 -6.29 7.47
CA HIS A 277 -11.08 -7.48 7.16
C HIS A 277 -9.78 -7.11 6.44
N LEU A 278 -9.81 -6.08 5.57
CA LEU A 278 -8.60 -5.62 4.87
C LEU A 278 -7.56 -5.01 5.82
N VAL A 279 -8.00 -4.34 6.90
CA VAL A 279 -7.09 -3.97 8.00
C VAL A 279 -6.64 -5.18 8.80
N GLY A 280 -7.54 -6.15 8.98
CA GLY A 280 -7.27 -7.44 9.60
C GLY A 280 -6.04 -8.14 9.05
N LYS A 281 -5.78 -8.00 7.75
CA LYS A 281 -4.63 -8.63 7.08
C LYS A 281 -3.34 -7.85 7.28
N MET A 282 -2.25 -8.58 7.41
CA MET A 282 -0.90 -8.00 7.45
C MET A 282 -0.60 -7.29 6.11
N PRO A 283 -0.05 -6.06 6.12
CA PRO A 283 0.27 -5.34 4.89
C PRO A 283 1.31 -6.10 4.04
N THR A 284 1.05 -6.18 2.73
CA THR A 284 1.87 -6.96 1.77
C THR A 284 3.20 -6.30 1.44
N LYS A 285 3.29 -4.98 1.59
CA LYS A 285 4.55 -4.24 1.53
C LYS A 285 4.98 -3.93 2.96
N LYS A 286 6.14 -4.45 3.32
CA LYS A 286 6.93 -4.14 4.53
C LYS A 286 7.37 -2.67 4.62
N ALA A 287 6.54 -1.73 4.16
CA ALA A 287 6.92 -0.34 3.92
C ALA A 287 7.17 0.50 5.19
N LEU A 288 7.12 -0.12 6.38
CA LEU A 288 7.31 0.53 7.67
C LEU A 288 8.21 -0.27 8.63
N GLU A 289 8.90 -1.31 8.15
CA GLU A 289 9.60 -2.28 9.01
C GLU A 289 10.85 -1.76 9.76
N ASP A 290 11.39 -0.58 9.47
CA ASP A 290 12.76 -0.26 9.93
C ASP A 290 12.90 0.67 11.14
N ILE A 291 11.81 1.12 11.80
CA ILE A 291 11.93 2.16 12.84
C ILE A 291 11.39 1.73 14.22
N PHE A 292 10.37 0.89 14.29
CA PHE A 292 9.62 0.67 15.53
C PHE A 292 9.74 -0.78 16.03
N GLY A 293 9.91 -0.96 17.34
CA GLY A 293 9.90 -2.29 17.95
C GLY A 293 8.57 -3.04 17.70
N PRO A 294 8.54 -4.39 17.66
CA PRO A 294 7.36 -5.17 17.31
C PRO A 294 6.09 -4.83 18.12
N ALA A 295 6.24 -4.45 19.38
CA ALA A 295 5.12 -4.04 20.22
C ALA A 295 4.47 -2.71 19.78
N LEU A 296 5.28 -1.76 19.29
CA LEU A 296 4.79 -0.48 18.76
C LEU A 296 4.18 -0.66 17.38
N GLN A 297 4.69 -1.60 16.58
CA GLN A 297 4.04 -2.02 15.34
C GLN A 297 2.66 -2.61 15.62
N MET A 298 2.56 -3.52 16.60
CA MET A 298 1.27 -4.09 17.02
C MET A 298 0.29 -3.01 17.49
N GLN A 299 0.76 -2.03 18.28
CA GLN A 299 -0.05 -0.88 18.69
C GLN A 299 -0.62 -0.13 17.48
N LYS A 300 0.20 0.14 16.46
CA LYS A 300 -0.23 0.84 15.24
C LYS A 300 -1.28 0.06 14.45
N GLU A 301 -1.11 -1.25 14.30
CA GLU A 301 -2.08 -2.10 13.63
C GLU A 301 -3.43 -2.11 14.36
N LEU A 302 -3.41 -2.17 15.69
CA LEU A 302 -4.62 -2.08 16.51
C LEU A 302 -5.30 -0.71 16.41
N LEU A 303 -4.53 0.37 16.32
CA LEU A 303 -5.06 1.71 16.11
C LEU A 303 -5.77 1.81 14.75
N TRP A 304 -5.14 1.34 13.68
CA TRP A 304 -5.77 1.23 12.36
C TRP A 304 -7.07 0.43 12.41
N PHE A 305 -7.06 -0.72 13.10
CA PHE A 305 -8.24 -1.56 13.24
C PHE A 305 -9.36 -0.84 13.99
N LYS A 306 -9.05 -0.15 15.10
CA LYS A 306 -10.00 0.63 15.88
C LYS A 306 -10.63 1.76 15.06
N GLU A 307 -9.82 2.46 14.27
CA GLU A 307 -10.27 3.61 13.47
C GLU A 307 -11.15 3.20 12.30
N VAL A 308 -10.75 2.17 11.55
CA VAL A 308 -11.60 1.62 10.48
C VAL A 308 -12.88 1.01 11.05
N ARG A 309 -12.83 0.39 12.23
CA ARG A 309 -14.03 -0.11 12.92
C ARG A 309 -15.00 1.02 13.27
N ASN A 310 -14.49 2.18 13.70
CA ASN A 310 -15.31 3.35 14.01
C ASN A 310 -15.97 3.94 12.76
N MET A 311 -15.27 3.89 11.61
CA MET A 311 -15.81 4.35 10.33
C MET A 311 -16.93 3.46 9.79
N ILE A 312 -16.87 2.16 10.06
CA ILE A 312 -17.82 1.18 9.53
C ILE A 312 -19.08 1.11 10.41
N PRO A 313 -20.30 1.10 9.82
CA PRO A 313 -21.54 0.96 10.59
C PRO A 313 -21.59 -0.34 11.41
N PRO A 314 -22.25 -0.35 12.59
CA PRO A 314 -22.26 -1.49 13.51
C PRO A 314 -22.68 -2.83 12.87
N SER A 315 -23.64 -2.79 11.94
CA SER A 315 -24.15 -3.98 11.23
C SER A 315 -23.10 -4.74 10.42
N TYR A 316 -22.01 -4.08 10.00
CA TYR A 316 -20.97 -4.69 9.17
C TYR A 316 -19.72 -5.11 9.98
N ARG A 317 -19.62 -4.75 11.26
CA ARG A 317 -18.41 -4.97 12.08
C ARG A 317 -18.17 -6.44 12.42
N GLU A 318 -19.24 -7.21 12.50
CA GLU A 318 -19.21 -8.63 12.90
C GLU A 318 -19.67 -9.54 11.73
N ARG A 319 -19.68 -9.01 10.50
CA ARG A 319 -20.05 -9.79 9.31
C ARG A 319 -18.90 -10.75 8.98
N ASN A 320 -19.23 -12.02 8.73
CA ASN A 320 -18.25 -13.01 8.32
C ASN A 320 -17.84 -12.82 6.86
N ASN A 321 -16.57 -13.11 6.54
CA ASN A 321 -16.10 -13.26 5.18
C ASN A 321 -16.46 -14.66 4.61
N ASN A 322 -16.01 -14.95 3.38
CA ASN A 322 -16.22 -16.27 2.75
C ASN A 322 -15.58 -17.43 3.52
N ASP A 323 -14.55 -17.16 4.33
CA ASP A 323 -13.87 -18.17 5.16
C ASP A 323 -14.60 -18.39 6.50
N GLY A 324 -15.73 -17.70 6.73
CA GLY A 324 -16.52 -17.78 7.96
C GLY A 324 -15.94 -16.99 9.14
N LEU A 325 -14.87 -16.22 8.93
CA LEU A 325 -14.20 -15.46 9.96
C LEU A 325 -14.79 -14.05 10.09
N THR A 326 -14.92 -13.57 11.32
CA THR A 326 -15.15 -12.15 11.60
C THR A 326 -13.89 -11.32 11.36
N PRO A 327 -13.99 -9.99 11.18
CA PRO A 327 -12.81 -9.14 11.06
C PRO A 327 -11.87 -9.22 12.26
N ARG A 328 -12.41 -9.45 13.46
CA ARG A 328 -11.62 -9.55 14.69
C ARG A 328 -10.85 -10.86 14.76
N GLU A 329 -11.48 -11.97 14.43
CA GLU A 329 -10.83 -13.28 14.38
C GLU A 329 -9.72 -13.29 13.32
N LEU A 330 -9.99 -12.75 12.12
CA LEU A 330 -8.97 -12.62 11.08
C LEU A 330 -7.78 -11.78 11.54
N PHE A 331 -8.04 -10.64 12.21
CA PHE A 331 -6.97 -9.79 12.73
C PHE A 331 -6.09 -10.53 13.75
N SER A 332 -6.71 -11.26 14.69
CA SER A 332 -5.99 -12.00 15.72
C SER A 332 -5.17 -13.17 15.17
N GLU A 333 -5.65 -13.87 14.14
CA GLU A 333 -4.89 -14.92 13.45
C GLU A 333 -3.69 -14.33 12.69
N GLU A 334 -3.90 -13.28 11.89
CA GLU A 334 -2.86 -12.65 11.05
C GLU A 334 -1.76 -11.96 11.88
N HIS A 335 -2.08 -11.47 13.09
CA HIS A 335 -1.14 -10.73 13.95
C HIS A 335 -0.59 -11.56 15.13
N LYS A 336 -0.88 -12.87 15.18
CA LYS A 336 -0.47 -13.75 16.29
C LYS A 336 1.05 -13.77 16.51
N GLU A 337 1.83 -13.82 15.44
CA GLU A 337 3.30 -13.78 15.53
C GLU A 337 3.81 -12.41 16.02
N LEU A 338 3.21 -11.32 15.52
CA LEU A 338 3.57 -9.97 15.94
C LEU A 338 3.28 -9.71 17.43
N ILE A 339 2.20 -10.30 17.97
CA ILE A 339 1.90 -10.26 19.40
C ILE A 339 2.99 -10.99 20.19
N ARG A 340 3.41 -12.19 19.75
CA ARG A 340 4.46 -12.97 20.41
C ARG A 340 5.79 -12.22 20.41
N ASP A 341 6.15 -11.64 19.27
CA ASP A 341 7.40 -10.88 19.13
C ASP A 341 7.34 -9.57 19.92
N GLY A 342 6.18 -8.91 19.95
CA GLY A 342 5.92 -7.73 20.78
C GLY A 342 6.02 -8.02 22.27
N GLU A 343 5.45 -9.12 22.74
CA GLU A 343 5.57 -9.58 24.13
C GLU A 343 7.03 -9.82 24.51
N LYS A 344 7.76 -10.58 23.68
CA LYS A 344 9.18 -10.86 23.89
C LYS A 344 10.00 -9.57 23.96
N TRP A 345 9.83 -8.68 22.98
CA TRP A 345 10.54 -7.40 22.92
C TRP A 345 10.28 -6.52 24.15
N MET A 346 9.02 -6.44 24.61
CA MET A 346 8.68 -5.68 25.81
C MET A 346 9.27 -6.27 27.07
N LYS A 347 9.25 -7.60 27.23
CA LYS A 347 9.84 -8.27 28.40
C LYS A 347 11.35 -8.08 28.46
N GLU A 348 12.04 -8.25 27.32
CA GLU A 348 13.48 -8.04 27.23
C GLU A 348 13.86 -6.59 27.55
N THR A 349 13.16 -5.62 26.94
CA THR A 349 13.39 -4.18 27.18
C THR A 349 13.13 -3.80 28.63
N ALA A 350 12.01 -4.25 29.22
CA ALA A 350 11.66 -3.97 30.60
C ALA A 350 12.67 -4.60 31.58
N SER A 351 13.13 -5.82 31.33
CA SER A 351 14.15 -6.48 32.15
C SER A 351 15.48 -5.70 32.13
N GLN A 352 15.96 -5.31 30.95
CA GLN A 352 17.20 -4.55 30.81
C GLN A 352 17.11 -3.19 31.51
N CYS A 353 16.02 -2.45 31.31
CA CYS A 353 15.84 -1.15 31.94
C CYS A 353 15.65 -1.26 33.47
N MET A 354 15.00 -2.31 33.94
CA MET A 354 14.85 -2.59 35.37
C MET A 354 16.20 -2.83 36.05
N VAL A 355 17.12 -3.56 35.39
CA VAL A 355 18.49 -3.75 35.91
C VAL A 355 19.21 -2.41 36.07
N VAL A 356 19.13 -1.53 35.06
CA VAL A 356 19.72 -0.18 35.14
C VAL A 356 19.10 0.64 36.28
N ALA A 357 17.77 0.61 36.41
CA ALA A 357 17.06 1.29 37.50
C ALA A 357 17.46 0.75 38.89
N ALA A 358 17.62 -0.57 39.03
CA ALA A 358 18.04 -1.19 40.28
C ALA A 358 19.48 -0.81 40.66
N LEU A 359 20.40 -0.75 39.68
CA LEU A 359 21.77 -0.28 39.89
C LEU A 359 21.79 1.17 40.38
N ILE A 360 21.03 2.06 39.76
CA ILE A 360 20.92 3.47 40.19
C ILE A 360 20.35 3.54 41.61
N ALA A 361 19.26 2.83 41.89
CA ALA A 361 18.65 2.81 43.22
C ALA A 361 19.65 2.36 44.29
N THR A 362 20.50 1.38 43.98
CA THR A 362 21.52 0.85 44.90
C THR A 362 22.63 1.86 45.16
N ILE A 363 23.15 2.51 44.10
CA ILE A 363 24.21 3.51 44.20
C ILE A 363 23.74 4.73 45.00
N VAL A 364 22.54 5.23 44.69
CA VAL A 364 21.94 6.40 45.34
C VAL A 364 21.56 6.08 46.79
N PHE A 365 20.99 4.91 47.06
CA PHE A 365 20.72 4.47 48.44
C PHE A 365 22.00 4.42 49.29
N ALA A 366 23.10 3.90 48.75
CA ALA A 366 24.38 3.93 49.44
C ALA A 366 24.86 5.37 49.67
N ALA A 367 24.74 6.25 48.67
CA ALA A 367 25.13 7.66 48.77
C ALA A 367 24.32 8.44 49.82
N ALA A 368 23.03 8.12 50.00
CA ALA A 368 22.18 8.70 51.03
C ALA A 368 22.74 8.52 52.45
N PHE A 369 23.36 7.38 52.73
CA PHE A 369 23.95 7.06 54.04
C PHE A 369 25.46 7.29 54.10
N THR A 370 26.13 7.41 52.95
CA THR A 370 27.57 7.70 52.87
C THR A 370 27.81 9.13 52.37
N VAL A 371 27.20 10.09 53.07
CA VAL A 371 27.15 11.49 52.64
C VAL A 371 28.54 12.11 52.41
N PRO A 372 28.70 12.94 51.36
CA PRO A 372 29.96 13.61 51.07
C PRO A 372 30.34 14.56 52.21
N GLY A 373 31.57 14.44 52.70
CA GLY A 373 32.07 15.18 53.85
C GLY A 373 31.94 14.44 55.19
N GLY A 374 31.18 13.35 55.27
CA GLY A 374 31.07 12.51 56.45
C GLY A 374 30.21 13.06 57.59
N TYR A 375 30.20 12.31 58.69
CA TYR A 375 29.44 12.61 59.90
C TYR A 375 30.37 13.14 61.00
N ASP A 376 29.84 14.02 61.83
CA ASP A 376 30.49 14.40 63.08
C ASP A 376 30.54 13.19 64.02
N GLN A 377 31.74 12.83 64.48
CA GLN A 377 31.99 11.65 65.32
C GLN A 377 31.31 11.74 66.69
N THR A 378 30.95 12.95 67.13
CA THR A 378 30.35 13.16 68.46
C THR A 378 28.82 13.15 68.42
N SER A 379 28.21 13.73 67.38
CA SER A 379 26.75 13.90 67.28
C SER A 379 26.09 12.96 66.27
N GLY A 380 26.86 12.36 65.35
CA GLY A 380 26.32 11.55 64.25
C GLY A 380 25.61 12.36 63.17
N ILE A 381 25.67 13.70 63.22
CA ILE A 381 25.00 14.60 62.27
C ILE A 381 25.94 14.87 61.08
N PRO A 382 25.45 14.94 59.83
CA PRO A 382 26.27 15.31 58.67
C PRO A 382 26.96 16.67 58.85
N ILE A 383 28.27 16.74 58.60
CA ILE A 383 29.08 17.95 58.88
C ILE A 383 28.58 19.19 58.11
N PHE A 384 28.01 18.98 56.91
CA PHE A 384 27.55 20.06 56.04
C PHE A 384 26.03 20.33 56.09
N TYR A 385 25.30 19.79 57.08
CA TYR A 385 23.82 19.82 57.12
C TYR A 385 23.17 21.21 56.97
N ARG A 386 23.84 22.28 57.41
CA ARG A 386 23.32 23.67 57.31
C ARG A 386 23.57 24.34 55.95
N LYS A 387 24.37 23.74 55.07
CA LYS A 387 24.70 24.35 53.78
C LYS A 387 23.61 24.03 52.76
N ALA A 388 23.16 25.04 52.01
CA ALA A 388 22.17 24.87 50.94
C ALA A 388 22.59 23.79 49.92
N VAL A 389 23.89 23.70 49.62
CA VAL A 389 24.47 22.69 48.71
C VAL A 389 24.25 21.26 49.23
N PHE A 390 24.33 21.05 50.55
CA PHE A 390 24.05 19.75 51.17
C PHE A 390 22.56 19.39 51.13
N VAL A 391 21.68 20.35 51.39
CA VAL A 391 20.22 20.14 51.25
C VAL A 391 19.86 19.77 49.81
N ALA A 392 20.46 20.45 48.83
CA ALA A 392 20.28 20.12 47.41
C ALA A 392 20.76 18.70 47.06
N PHE A 393 21.89 18.26 47.63
CA PHE A 393 22.37 16.88 47.49
C PHE A 393 21.35 15.86 48.02
N VAL A 394 20.89 16.01 49.27
CA VAL A 394 19.95 15.06 49.89
C VAL A 394 18.62 15.00 49.13
N VAL A 395 18.10 16.14 48.67
CA VAL A 395 16.85 16.20 47.91
C VAL A 395 17.01 15.54 46.53
N ALA A 396 18.09 15.84 45.80
CA ALA A 396 18.35 15.26 44.49
C ALA A 396 18.59 13.74 44.57
N ASP A 397 19.32 13.28 45.60
CA ASP A 397 19.54 11.87 45.90
C ASP A 397 18.22 11.14 46.19
N ALA A 398 17.40 11.67 47.11
CA ALA A 398 16.08 11.11 47.39
C ALA A 398 15.17 11.08 46.16
N MET A 399 15.15 12.15 45.35
CA MET A 399 14.39 12.19 44.09
C MET A 399 14.86 11.10 43.13
N SER A 400 16.18 10.92 42.96
CA SER A 400 16.73 9.85 42.12
C SER A 400 16.28 8.48 42.61
N LEU A 401 16.33 8.22 43.91
CA LEU A 401 15.92 6.94 44.50
C LEU A 401 14.44 6.64 44.27
N PHE A 402 13.54 7.60 44.55
CA PHE A 402 12.10 7.42 44.36
C PHE A 402 11.73 7.25 42.89
N LEU A 403 12.34 8.02 41.99
CA LEU A 403 12.14 7.88 40.55
C LEU A 403 12.64 6.53 40.03
N SER A 404 13.81 6.08 40.49
CA SER A 404 14.33 4.75 40.14
C SER A 404 13.44 3.63 40.64
N SER A 405 12.95 3.73 41.88
CA SER A 405 12.04 2.75 42.48
C SER A 405 10.69 2.70 41.72
N THR A 406 10.17 3.85 41.32
CA THR A 406 8.98 3.96 40.46
C THR A 406 9.22 3.30 39.10
N SER A 407 10.40 3.50 38.50
CA SER A 407 10.80 2.86 37.25
C SER A 407 10.86 1.33 37.39
N ILE A 408 11.42 0.80 38.49
CA ILE A 408 11.44 -0.64 38.78
C ILE A 408 10.02 -1.21 38.87
N LEU A 409 9.13 -0.56 39.63
CA LEU A 409 7.74 -1.01 39.78
C LEU A 409 6.95 -0.99 38.45
N THR A 410 7.18 0.02 37.63
CA THR A 410 6.54 0.13 36.31
C THR A 410 7.05 -0.93 35.33
N PHE A 411 8.36 -1.18 35.27
CA PHE A 411 8.91 -2.29 34.48
C PHE A 411 8.47 -3.66 35.00
N LEU A 412 8.33 -3.83 36.32
CA LEU A 412 7.78 -5.07 36.90
C LEU A 412 6.31 -5.27 36.52
N SER A 413 5.54 -4.17 36.44
CA SER A 413 4.16 -4.20 35.93
C SER A 413 4.07 -4.58 34.45
N ILE A 414 5.13 -4.35 33.66
CA ILE A 414 5.22 -4.82 32.27
C ILE A 414 5.53 -6.32 32.26
N LEU A 415 6.49 -6.79 33.05
CA LEU A 415 6.84 -8.22 33.11
C LEU A 415 5.68 -9.11 33.61
N THR A 416 4.86 -8.59 34.51
CA THR A 416 3.70 -9.29 35.11
C THR A 416 2.39 -9.09 34.35
N SER A 417 2.40 -8.34 33.24
CA SER A 417 1.20 -8.09 32.43
C SER A 417 0.71 -9.35 31.72
N ARG A 418 -0.58 -9.40 31.36
CA ARG A 418 -1.20 -10.54 30.66
C ARG A 418 -0.95 -10.56 29.15
N TYR A 419 -0.44 -9.45 28.59
CA TYR A 419 -0.17 -9.29 27.14
C TYR A 419 -1.38 -9.65 26.25
N ALA A 420 -2.59 -9.30 26.70
CA ALA A 420 -3.74 -9.46 25.83
C ALA A 420 -3.62 -8.48 24.65
N GLU A 421 -4.18 -8.83 23.50
CA GLU A 421 -4.11 -8.03 22.28
C GLU A 421 -4.53 -6.56 22.50
N ARG A 422 -5.52 -6.31 23.36
CA ARG A 422 -5.99 -4.94 23.71
C ARG A 422 -5.00 -4.17 24.57
N ASP A 423 -4.14 -4.85 25.33
CA ASP A 423 -3.16 -4.19 26.21
C ASP A 423 -2.10 -3.43 25.40
N PHE A 424 -1.79 -3.90 24.19
CA PHE A 424 -0.86 -3.24 23.27
C PHE A 424 -1.35 -1.87 22.78
N LEU A 425 -2.63 -1.53 22.92
CA LEU A 425 -3.15 -0.22 22.50
C LEU A 425 -2.71 0.93 23.39
N GLU A 426 -2.93 0.79 24.70
CA GLU A 426 -2.79 1.90 25.65
C GLU A 426 -2.02 1.48 26.90
N SER A 427 -2.35 0.34 27.52
CA SER A 427 -1.80 -0.02 28.83
C SER A 427 -0.30 -0.32 28.78
N LEU A 428 0.15 -1.13 27.83
CA LEU A 428 1.56 -1.53 27.68
C LEU A 428 2.46 -0.35 27.23
N PRO A 429 2.14 0.39 26.15
CA PRO A 429 2.91 1.56 25.74
C PRO A 429 2.99 2.65 26.81
N ASN A 430 1.89 2.94 27.53
CA ASN A 430 1.89 3.96 28.58
C ASN A 430 2.76 3.54 29.78
N LYS A 431 2.73 2.26 30.17
CA LYS A 431 3.64 1.74 31.21
C LYS A 431 5.10 1.85 30.78
N LEU A 432 5.41 1.51 29.52
CA LEU A 432 6.77 1.63 28.98
C LEU A 432 7.24 3.08 28.98
N MET A 433 6.40 4.01 28.53
CA MET A 433 6.68 5.45 28.54
C MET A 433 6.97 5.96 29.95
N LEU A 434 6.12 5.60 30.93
CA LEU A 434 6.28 6.00 32.31
C LEU A 434 7.57 5.45 32.92
N GLY A 435 7.90 4.18 32.63
CA GLY A 435 9.13 3.53 33.09
C GLY A 435 10.40 4.19 32.53
N VAL A 436 10.44 4.46 31.23
CA VAL A 436 11.58 5.14 30.58
C VAL A 436 11.69 6.59 31.04
N LEU A 437 10.58 7.32 31.19
CA LEU A 437 10.58 8.71 31.66
C LEU A 437 11.09 8.83 33.10
N THR A 438 10.60 7.99 34.00
CA THR A 438 11.06 7.97 35.40
C THR A 438 12.52 7.52 35.51
N LEU A 439 12.97 6.58 34.67
CA LEU A 439 14.39 6.21 34.58
C LEU A 439 15.26 7.39 34.12
N PHE A 440 14.81 8.13 33.11
CA PHE A 440 15.53 9.31 32.62
C PHE A 440 15.66 10.39 33.69
N LEU A 441 14.57 10.70 34.39
CA LEU A 441 14.58 11.67 35.49
C LEU A 441 15.47 11.18 36.64
N SER A 442 15.49 9.87 36.92
CA SER A 442 16.37 9.25 37.91
C SER A 442 17.84 9.42 37.56
N ILE A 443 18.24 9.13 36.31
CA ILE A 443 19.61 9.33 35.81
C ILE A 443 20.01 10.80 35.92
N THR A 444 19.13 11.71 35.51
CA THR A 444 19.40 13.15 35.56
C THR A 444 19.61 13.61 37.00
N ALA A 445 18.74 13.20 37.92
CA ALA A 445 18.87 13.49 39.34
C ALA A 445 20.17 12.90 39.92
N MET A 446 20.53 11.66 39.58
CA MET A 446 21.79 11.03 40.01
C MET A 446 23.02 11.83 39.53
N MET A 447 23.03 12.32 38.29
CA MET A 447 24.14 13.14 37.76
C MET A 447 24.24 14.50 38.45
N ILE A 448 23.10 15.10 38.82
CA ILE A 448 23.06 16.32 39.64
C ILE A 448 23.64 16.02 41.02
N THR A 449 23.17 14.96 41.69
CA THR A 449 23.68 14.52 43.00
C THR A 449 25.18 14.30 42.98
N PHE A 450 25.69 13.58 41.97
CA PHE A 450 27.12 13.36 41.76
C PHE A 450 27.89 14.68 41.62
N SER A 451 27.39 15.61 40.81
CA SER A 451 28.01 16.93 40.63
C SER A 451 28.04 17.75 41.92
N VAL A 452 26.92 17.78 42.65
CA VAL A 452 26.78 18.51 43.93
C VAL A 452 27.72 17.92 45.00
N SER A 453 27.92 16.60 45.04
CA SER A 453 28.88 15.96 45.96
C SER A 453 30.30 16.52 45.84
N PHE A 454 30.78 16.79 44.62
CA PHE A 454 32.10 17.39 44.43
C PHE A 454 32.16 18.85 44.90
N PHE A 455 31.07 19.62 44.77
CA PHE A 455 30.99 20.97 45.34
C PHE A 455 31.01 20.97 46.87
N ILE A 456 30.46 19.94 47.51
CA ILE A 456 30.53 19.77 48.97
C ILE A 456 31.97 19.44 49.39
N LEU A 457 32.62 18.50 48.70
CA LEU A 457 33.96 18.02 49.05
C LEU A 457 35.04 19.10 48.83
N TYR A 458 35.00 19.83 47.72
CA TYR A 458 35.98 20.85 47.33
C TYR A 458 35.51 22.29 47.66
N HIS A 459 34.69 22.46 48.69
CA HIS A 459 34.09 23.74 49.04
C HIS A 459 35.11 24.88 49.25
N LYS A 460 36.33 24.57 49.75
CA LYS A 460 37.33 25.59 50.12
C LYS A 460 38.54 25.69 49.17
N GLU A 461 38.91 24.62 48.48
CA GLU A 461 40.10 24.60 47.60
C GLU A 461 39.80 23.89 46.26
N MET A 462 40.44 24.33 45.18
CA MET A 462 40.35 23.73 43.83
C MET A 462 38.95 23.76 43.17
N LYS A 463 38.28 24.92 43.19
CA LYS A 463 36.95 25.13 42.57
C LYS A 463 36.85 24.75 41.09
N TRP A 464 37.98 24.69 40.36
CA TRP A 464 38.01 24.26 38.96
C TRP A 464 37.67 22.77 38.78
N ILE A 465 37.98 21.91 39.77
CA ILE A 465 37.72 20.47 39.71
C ILE A 465 36.20 20.16 39.67
N PRO A 466 35.36 20.64 40.61
CA PRO A 466 33.91 20.43 40.55
C PRO A 466 33.25 20.99 39.28
N ILE A 467 33.74 22.12 38.77
CA ILE A 467 33.24 22.73 37.53
C ILE A 467 33.53 21.80 36.34
N LEU A 468 34.76 21.30 36.23
CA LEU A 468 35.16 20.37 35.17
C LEU A 468 34.32 19.09 35.22
N ILE A 469 34.17 18.49 36.41
CA ILE A 469 33.37 17.26 36.60
C ILE A 469 31.91 17.50 36.23
N SER A 470 31.34 18.64 36.62
CA SER A 470 29.95 18.99 36.29
C SER A 470 29.74 19.12 34.78
N VAL A 471 30.69 19.71 34.04
CA VAL A 471 30.63 19.80 32.58
C VAL A 471 30.67 18.42 31.93
N VAL A 472 31.54 17.53 32.41
CA VAL A 472 31.64 16.15 31.91
C VAL A 472 30.37 15.34 32.28
N ALA A 473 29.78 15.58 33.44
CA ALA A 473 28.55 14.93 33.92
C ALA A 473 27.33 15.23 33.03
N VAL A 474 27.34 16.31 32.24
CA VAL A 474 26.27 16.62 31.28
C VAL A 474 26.33 15.68 30.05
N ILE A 475 27.50 15.15 29.69
CA ILE A 475 27.68 14.34 28.48
C ILE A 475 26.79 13.09 28.49
N PRO A 476 26.77 12.25 29.54
CA PRO A 476 25.88 11.09 29.60
C PRO A 476 24.39 11.45 29.54
N VAL A 477 23.99 12.58 30.12
CA VAL A 477 22.59 13.05 30.08
C VAL A 477 22.19 13.40 28.66
N ILE A 478 23.02 14.18 27.95
CA ILE A 478 22.79 14.52 26.53
C ILE A 478 22.76 13.25 25.68
N LEU A 479 23.71 12.33 25.89
CA LEU A 479 23.80 11.08 25.15
C LEU A 479 22.56 10.21 25.35
N PHE A 480 22.06 10.11 26.59
CA PHE A 480 20.81 9.41 26.87
C PHE A 480 19.62 10.07 26.18
N VAL A 481 19.51 11.40 26.24
CA VAL A 481 18.45 12.13 25.52
C VAL A 481 18.51 11.79 24.05
N VAL A 482 19.67 11.91 23.38
CA VAL A 482 19.79 11.64 21.95
C VAL A 482 19.43 10.19 21.60
N LEU A 483 19.88 9.22 22.39
CA LEU A 483 19.61 7.79 22.12
C LEU A 483 18.15 7.40 22.38
N GLN A 484 17.50 7.95 23.40
CA GLN A 484 16.13 7.60 23.78
C GLN A 484 15.07 8.54 23.19
N TYR A 485 15.49 9.66 22.60
CA TYR A 485 14.61 10.65 22.01
C TYR A 485 13.67 10.03 20.97
N GLN A 486 14.21 9.19 20.09
CA GLN A 486 13.42 8.53 19.06
C GLN A 486 12.38 7.59 19.66
N LEU A 487 12.75 6.77 20.64
CA LEU A 487 11.81 5.87 21.33
C LEU A 487 10.73 6.64 22.11
N LEU A 488 11.09 7.72 22.80
CA LEU A 488 10.14 8.56 23.53
C LEU A 488 9.16 9.27 22.59
N ILE A 489 9.67 9.82 21.49
CA ILE A 489 8.86 10.38 20.40
C ILE A 489 7.94 9.31 19.86
N ASP A 490 8.45 8.15 19.50
CA ASP A 490 7.68 7.08 18.87
C ASP A 490 6.50 6.62 19.74
N VAL A 491 6.71 6.49 21.05
CA VAL A 491 5.66 6.13 22.02
C VAL A 491 4.70 7.29 22.28
N PHE A 492 5.22 8.52 22.41
CA PHE A 492 4.39 9.71 22.60
C PHE A 492 3.50 9.96 21.37
N HIS A 493 4.08 9.79 20.18
CA HIS A 493 3.41 9.95 18.90
C HIS A 493 2.42 8.81 18.63
N SER A 494 2.72 7.55 19.00
CA SER A 494 1.73 6.47 18.87
C SER A 494 0.52 6.68 19.80
N SER A 495 0.77 7.15 21.03
CA SER A 495 -0.29 7.42 22.02
C SER A 495 -1.12 8.65 21.65
N ASN A 496 -0.48 9.79 21.33
CA ASN A 496 -1.18 11.06 21.08
C ASN A 496 -1.58 11.29 19.62
N ILE A 497 -0.80 10.88 18.60
CA ILE A 497 -1.22 11.09 17.21
C ILE A 497 -2.39 10.16 16.85
N SER A 498 -2.62 9.02 17.51
CA SER A 498 -3.83 8.21 17.23
C SER A 498 -5.13 9.05 17.17
N LYS A 499 -5.25 10.08 18.02
CA LYS A 499 -6.38 11.02 18.05
C LYS A 499 -6.40 12.05 16.91
N TYR A 500 -5.25 12.32 16.28
CA TYR A 500 -5.05 13.37 15.26
C TYR A 500 -4.67 12.83 13.87
N LEU A 501 -4.20 11.59 13.74
CA LEU A 501 -3.81 10.93 12.48
C LEU A 501 -5.01 10.79 11.56
N PHE A 502 -6.15 10.39 12.13
CA PHE A 502 -7.36 10.02 11.40
C PHE A 502 -8.39 11.15 11.33
N LYS A 503 -8.00 12.39 11.63
CA LYS A 503 -8.88 13.57 11.53
C LYS A 503 -8.16 14.68 10.77
N PRO A 504 -8.59 15.02 9.55
CA PRO A 504 -7.96 16.09 8.79
C PRO A 504 -8.16 17.44 9.49
N GLY A 505 -7.07 18.11 9.86
CA GLY A 505 -7.09 19.50 10.34
C GLY A 505 -7.23 20.54 9.22
N LYS A 506 -7.07 20.12 7.95
CA LYS A 506 -7.22 20.96 6.74
C LYS A 506 -8.02 20.17 5.70
N GLN A 507 -9.00 20.82 5.07
CA GLN A 507 -9.76 20.22 3.97
C GLN A 507 -8.90 20.20 2.70
N LEU A 508 -8.71 19.01 2.13
CA LEU A 508 -7.91 18.79 0.92
C LEU A 508 -8.77 18.72 -0.34
N LEU A 509 -9.98 18.20 -0.32
CA LEU A 509 -10.86 18.09 -1.48
C LEU A 509 -11.62 19.39 -1.76
N TYR A 510 -12.12 20.03 -0.70
CA TYR A 510 -12.89 21.26 -0.80
C TYR A 510 -12.06 22.44 -0.31
N TYR A 511 -11.73 23.38 -1.20
CA TYR A 511 -11.08 24.62 -0.80
C TYR A 511 -12.12 25.56 -0.20
N VAL A 512 -12.06 25.80 1.12
CA VAL A 512 -12.76 26.95 1.72
C VAL A 512 -11.95 28.18 1.37
N ASN A 513 -12.52 29.05 0.55
CA ASN A 513 -11.94 30.34 0.23
C ASN A 513 -11.76 31.13 1.56
N PRO A 514 -10.55 31.53 1.96
CA PRO A 514 -10.31 32.21 3.24
C PRO A 514 -10.85 33.66 3.29
N LYS A 515 -11.75 34.03 2.38
CA LYS A 515 -12.36 35.36 2.24
C LYS A 515 -13.89 35.33 2.19
N VAL A 516 -14.53 34.46 2.96
CA VAL A 516 -15.98 34.54 3.22
C VAL A 516 -16.22 34.63 4.72
#